data_AF-A0A7C5VFP9-F1
#
_entry.id   AF-A0A7C5VFP9-F1
#
_cell.length_a   1.000
_cell.length_b   1.000
_cell.length_c   1.000
_cell.angle_alpha   90.00
_cell.angle_beta   90.00
_cell.angle_gamma   90.00
#
_symmetry.space_group_name_H-M   'P 1'
#
loop_
_entity.id
_entity.type
_entity.pdbx_description
1 polymer ?
#
loop_
_entity_poly.entity_id
_entity_poly.type
_entity_poly.pdbx_seq_one_letter_code
_entity_poly.pdbx_strand_id
1 'polypeptide(L)'
;MPPCAQRCAVFSKPIPCRSGQSRWILAHRFHRIEQFLLEFSSTVEVTMRRILLLAVLVSVFSSQGRAQQVTGLQGWDIFLDPGHSRKENMGVYGYSEAEKNLRVALNLRDFLLTLTDIDTVYMSRTNDQQYVTLSQRTDLANRLGASWYHSIHSDASAPQYNSTLLLWGQYRDGREKVPNGGRAMSDIMVDLLTRGMRIPTRGSIGDCSFYGCTFYGPYLHVNRETTMPSELSEAGMHTNPRQNQLNMNAEWKRLEAKTFFWSILKFHRLPRPFAGTCAGIIYDAESRVPINGAHVRLGNREYVTDTFESLFHKYTGDPDKLHNGFYYFENLPDSTLTMTVRAPGYYPDTLTVSVVDTFFTFQDVGLVSSIPPRVISSVPDSGEQRFPGWENLIIRFSRKMNAASVETSLALTPQAELRFTWQNENRVLVVQTDTLALETDYQLVIRATARDQYGHLLDGNGDGVAGDEFVLPFRTGPADLAAPKITELFPAPNSHGVELRPLVNIAYD
;
A
#
# COMPACT_ATOMS: atom_id res chain seq x y z
N MET A 1 -22.16 -32.02 -34.01
CA MET A 1 -23.13 -32.42 -35.05
C MET A 1 -24.54 -32.40 -34.46
N PRO A 2 -25.61 -32.25 -35.23
CA PRO A 2 -25.76 -31.53 -36.50
C PRO A 2 -26.76 -30.34 -36.35
N PRO A 3 -27.07 -29.56 -37.42
CA PRO A 3 -27.81 -28.29 -37.31
C PRO A 3 -29.20 -28.36 -37.96
N CYS A 4 -29.90 -27.21 -38.06
CA CYS A 4 -30.34 -26.76 -39.39
C CYS A 4 -30.63 -25.25 -39.45
N ALA A 5 -30.26 -24.64 -40.57
CA ALA A 5 -30.72 -23.32 -41.02
C ALA A 5 -31.21 -23.46 -42.46
N GLN A 6 -32.04 -22.53 -42.95
CA GLN A 6 -32.35 -22.46 -44.38
C GLN A 6 -32.30 -21.01 -44.90
N ARG A 7 -31.79 -20.87 -46.12
CA ARG A 7 -31.61 -19.61 -46.85
C ARG A 7 -32.47 -19.63 -48.12
N CYS A 8 -32.87 -18.45 -48.59
CA CYS A 8 -32.87 -18.05 -50.01
C CYS A 8 -32.82 -16.51 -50.04
N ALA A 9 -31.85 -15.82 -50.66
CA ALA A 9 -31.45 -15.81 -52.08
C ALA A 9 -32.51 -15.07 -52.95
N VAL A 10 -32.41 -13.75 -53.18
CA VAL A 10 -31.50 -12.99 -54.11
C VAL A 10 -32.04 -12.92 -55.55
N PHE A 11 -32.21 -11.71 -56.11
CA PHE A 11 -31.67 -11.27 -57.43
C PHE A 11 -31.92 -9.76 -57.73
N SER A 12 -31.55 -9.29 -58.93
CA SER A 12 -31.00 -7.96 -59.27
C SER A 12 -31.94 -6.86 -59.84
N LYS A 13 -31.36 -5.63 -59.98
CA LYS A 13 -31.82 -4.40 -60.72
C LYS A 13 -31.86 -4.62 -62.27
N PRO A 14 -32.13 -3.65 -63.22
CA PRO A 14 -32.21 -2.15 -63.11
C PRO A 14 -33.16 -1.30 -64.06
N ILE A 15 -33.53 -0.05 -63.64
CA ILE A 15 -33.35 1.33 -64.28
C ILE A 15 -33.65 1.56 -65.80
N PRO A 16 -34.13 2.73 -66.37
CA PRO A 16 -34.84 3.98 -65.88
C PRO A 16 -36.03 4.52 -66.78
N CYS A 17 -36.71 5.64 -66.39
CA CYS A 17 -37.03 6.81 -67.27
C CYS A 17 -37.57 8.07 -66.50
N ARG A 18 -38.03 9.15 -67.18
CA ARG A 18 -38.35 10.53 -66.65
C ARG A 18 -39.65 11.12 -67.32
N SER A 19 -40.27 12.31 -67.08
CA SER A 19 -40.37 13.45 -66.09
C SER A 19 -41.47 14.44 -66.62
N GLY A 20 -42.05 15.48 -65.97
CA GLY A 20 -41.99 16.06 -64.60
C GLY A 20 -42.53 17.54 -64.55
N GLN A 21 -42.92 18.07 -63.36
CA GLN A 21 -43.52 19.43 -63.08
C GLN A 21 -44.99 19.65 -63.55
N SER A 22 -45.88 20.51 -62.99
CA SER A 22 -45.77 21.72 -62.10
C SER A 22 -46.98 22.03 -61.15
N ARG A 23 -46.70 22.50 -59.91
CA ARG A 23 -47.35 23.54 -59.03
C ARG A 23 -48.89 23.63 -58.67
N TRP A 24 -49.18 23.45 -57.36
CA TRP A 24 -50.10 24.23 -56.44
C TRP A 24 -51.65 24.23 -56.66
N ILE A 25 -52.57 24.76 -55.80
CA ILE A 25 -52.53 25.65 -54.58
C ILE A 25 -53.65 25.37 -53.50
N LEU A 26 -54.03 26.34 -52.64
CA LEU A 26 -55.01 26.34 -51.50
C LEU A 26 -56.50 26.08 -51.89
N ALA A 27 -57.48 25.65 -51.05
CA ALA A 27 -57.69 25.47 -49.59
C ALA A 27 -58.31 26.65 -48.77
N HIS A 28 -59.57 26.51 -48.27
CA HIS A 28 -60.19 27.27 -47.15
C HIS A 28 -61.60 26.73 -46.74
N ARG A 29 -61.75 25.97 -45.62
CA ARG A 29 -62.98 25.93 -44.74
C ARG A 29 -62.95 25.00 -43.52
N PHE A 30 -62.06 24.01 -43.42
CA PHE A 30 -61.94 23.12 -42.25
C PHE A 30 -60.91 23.65 -41.24
N HIS A 31 -61.28 24.67 -40.45
CA HIS A 31 -60.32 25.31 -39.52
C HIS A 31 -60.92 26.07 -38.31
N ARG A 32 -62.09 25.67 -37.79
CA ARG A 32 -62.73 26.34 -36.63
C ARG A 32 -63.35 25.45 -35.55
N ILE A 33 -63.13 24.13 -35.60
CA ILE A 33 -63.65 23.19 -34.58
C ILE A 33 -62.51 22.41 -33.92
N GLU A 34 -61.51 21.95 -34.68
CA GLU A 34 -60.36 21.21 -34.13
C GLU A 34 -59.47 22.07 -33.21
N GLN A 35 -59.30 23.36 -33.49
CA GLN A 35 -58.50 24.25 -32.64
C GLN A 35 -59.05 24.36 -31.21
N PHE A 36 -60.37 24.45 -31.04
CA PHE A 36 -60.99 24.71 -29.72
C PHE A 36 -60.88 23.51 -28.75
N LEU A 37 -60.73 22.28 -29.27
CA LEU A 37 -60.52 21.08 -28.46
C LEU A 37 -59.03 20.83 -28.16
N LEU A 38 -58.11 21.29 -29.01
CA LEU A 38 -56.67 21.21 -28.78
C LEU A 38 -56.17 22.25 -27.75
N GLU A 39 -56.76 23.44 -27.73
CA GLU A 39 -56.42 24.50 -26.76
C GLU A 39 -56.88 24.19 -25.32
N PHE A 40 -58.01 23.48 -25.15
CA PHE A 40 -58.49 23.08 -23.82
C PHE A 40 -57.74 21.87 -23.22
N SER A 41 -57.24 20.95 -24.06
CA SER A 41 -56.41 19.84 -23.59
C SER A 41 -55.01 20.31 -23.18
N SER A 42 -54.38 21.13 -24.03
CA SER A 42 -53.00 21.59 -23.82
C SER A 42 -52.83 22.53 -22.62
N THR A 43 -53.83 23.31 -22.25
CA THR A 43 -53.79 24.18 -21.06
C THR A 43 -53.83 23.40 -19.74
N VAL A 44 -54.61 22.32 -19.66
CA VAL A 44 -54.66 21.45 -18.46
C VAL A 44 -53.39 20.61 -18.34
N GLU A 45 -52.93 19.96 -19.42
CA GLU A 45 -51.69 19.17 -19.39
C GLU A 45 -50.47 20.03 -19.05
N VAL A 46 -50.32 21.23 -19.64
CA VAL A 46 -49.18 22.10 -19.35
C VAL A 46 -49.22 22.63 -17.92
N THR A 47 -50.39 22.88 -17.35
CA THR A 47 -50.51 23.36 -15.96
C THR A 47 -50.24 22.23 -14.95
N MET A 48 -50.80 21.03 -15.16
CA MET A 48 -50.46 19.87 -14.33
C MET A 48 -48.98 19.46 -14.50
N ARG A 49 -48.43 19.43 -15.72
CA ARG A 49 -46.98 19.20 -15.91
C ARG A 49 -46.14 20.25 -15.22
N ARG A 50 -46.51 21.53 -15.23
CA ARG A 50 -45.75 22.58 -14.52
C ARG A 50 -45.82 22.42 -13.01
N ILE A 51 -46.97 22.10 -12.44
CA ILE A 51 -47.10 21.86 -10.98
C ILE A 51 -46.36 20.57 -10.57
N LEU A 52 -46.47 19.49 -11.37
CA LEU A 52 -45.77 18.24 -11.08
C LEU A 52 -44.25 18.37 -11.29
N LEU A 53 -43.79 19.13 -12.30
CA LEU A 53 -42.38 19.47 -12.47
C LEU A 53 -41.88 20.35 -11.33
N LEU A 54 -42.65 21.34 -10.83
CA LEU A 54 -42.25 22.12 -9.66
C LEU A 54 -42.15 21.23 -8.41
N ALA A 55 -43.11 20.34 -8.19
CA ALA A 55 -43.09 19.40 -7.07
C ALA A 55 -41.92 18.39 -7.15
N VAL A 56 -41.56 17.92 -8.35
CA VAL A 56 -40.45 16.97 -8.59
C VAL A 56 -39.08 17.67 -8.61
N LEU A 57 -38.98 18.92 -9.05
CA LEU A 57 -37.77 19.74 -8.93
C LEU A 57 -37.47 20.16 -7.48
N VAL A 58 -38.50 20.22 -6.61
CA VAL A 58 -38.34 20.52 -5.18
C VAL A 58 -38.09 19.26 -4.34
N SER A 59 -38.52 18.07 -4.78
CA SER A 59 -38.37 16.81 -4.01
C SER A 59 -37.15 15.95 -4.34
N VAL A 60 -36.30 16.35 -5.31
CA VAL A 60 -35.00 15.69 -5.60
C VAL A 60 -33.80 16.62 -5.40
N PHE A 61 -33.94 17.68 -4.59
CA PHE A 61 -32.83 18.11 -3.75
C PHE A 61 -32.71 17.16 -2.56
N SER A 62 -32.20 15.95 -2.84
CA SER A 62 -31.62 15.11 -1.81
C SER A 62 -30.55 15.94 -1.11
N SER A 63 -30.80 16.33 0.14
CA SER A 63 -29.81 16.99 0.98
C SER A 63 -28.71 15.98 1.29
N GLN A 64 -27.76 15.84 0.36
CA GLN A 64 -26.39 15.44 0.70
C GLN A 64 -25.93 16.48 1.73
N GLY A 65 -26.04 16.10 3.00
CA GLY A 65 -25.62 16.97 4.10
C GLY A 65 -24.15 17.24 3.94
N ARG A 66 -23.80 18.40 3.38
CA ARG A 66 -22.44 18.92 3.46
C ARG A 66 -22.10 18.95 4.94
N ALA A 67 -21.03 18.26 5.32
CA ALA A 67 -20.55 18.27 6.68
C ALA A 67 -20.43 19.74 7.12
N GLN A 68 -21.01 20.08 8.27
CA GLN A 68 -21.10 21.46 8.71
C GLN A 68 -19.69 22.05 8.78
N GLN A 69 -19.49 23.17 8.07
CA GLN A 69 -18.23 23.90 8.05
C GLN A 69 -17.82 24.24 9.50
N VAL A 70 -16.61 23.87 9.88
CA VAL A 70 -16.07 24.13 11.22
C VAL A 70 -15.76 25.62 11.30
N THR A 71 -16.47 26.32 12.19
CA THR A 71 -16.29 27.75 12.43
C THR A 71 -15.32 28.02 13.58
N GLY A 72 -14.51 29.07 13.48
CA GLY A 72 -13.57 29.50 14.51
C GLY A 72 -12.13 29.72 14.04
N LEU A 73 -11.86 29.61 12.72
CA LEU A 73 -10.61 30.00 12.07
C LEU A 73 -10.76 31.30 11.26
N GLN A 74 -11.92 31.94 11.23
CA GLN A 74 -12.12 33.23 10.56
C GLN A 74 -11.11 34.29 11.05
N GLY A 75 -10.40 34.92 10.11
CA GLY A 75 -9.36 35.91 10.42
C GLY A 75 -8.04 35.32 10.93
N TRP A 76 -7.90 33.99 10.89
CA TRP A 76 -6.62 33.29 11.00
C TRP A 76 -6.23 32.74 9.63
N ASP A 77 -4.93 32.73 9.36
CA ASP A 77 -4.33 32.21 8.14
C ASP A 77 -3.13 31.31 8.47
N ILE A 78 -2.70 30.49 7.50
CA ILE A 78 -1.53 29.64 7.67
C ILE A 78 -0.68 29.57 6.40
N PHE A 79 0.63 29.65 6.59
CA PHE A 79 1.63 29.37 5.57
C PHE A 79 2.07 27.90 5.65
N LEU A 80 1.68 27.10 4.66
CA LEU A 80 2.11 25.71 4.52
C LEU A 80 3.38 25.64 3.69
N ASP A 81 4.45 25.13 4.28
CA ASP A 81 5.74 24.98 3.62
C ASP A 81 6.04 23.50 3.32
N PRO A 82 5.63 22.96 2.15
CA PRO A 82 6.06 21.65 1.71
C PRO A 82 7.58 21.65 1.49
N GLY A 83 8.28 21.01 2.43
CA GLY A 83 9.73 20.94 2.52
C GLY A 83 10.39 20.48 1.23
N HIS A 84 11.64 20.93 1.02
CA HIS A 84 12.42 20.67 -0.20
C HIS A 84 11.79 21.23 -1.50
N SER A 85 12.49 21.13 -2.62
CA SER A 85 12.04 21.54 -3.95
C SER A 85 12.14 20.39 -4.96
N ARG A 86 11.34 20.44 -6.03
CA ARG A 86 11.38 19.48 -7.15
C ARG A 86 11.37 18.01 -6.71
N LYS A 87 12.50 17.32 -6.85
CA LYS A 87 12.75 15.93 -6.38
C LYS A 87 13.98 15.86 -5.44
N GLU A 88 14.22 16.90 -4.66
CA GLU A 88 15.25 16.86 -3.62
C GLU A 88 14.88 15.86 -2.50
N ASN A 89 15.92 15.33 -1.84
CA ASN A 89 15.86 14.22 -0.87
C ASN A 89 15.14 12.97 -1.42
N MET A 90 15.90 12.15 -2.16
CA MET A 90 15.36 10.96 -2.83
C MET A 90 15.10 9.82 -1.83
N GLY A 91 13.88 9.29 -1.81
CA GLY A 91 13.55 8.06 -1.10
C GLY A 91 14.13 6.81 -1.73
N VAL A 92 14.17 5.74 -0.94
CA VAL A 92 14.89 4.48 -1.24
C VAL A 92 14.43 3.79 -2.54
N TYR A 93 13.20 4.05 -2.99
CA TYR A 93 12.67 3.56 -4.28
C TYR A 93 12.35 4.68 -5.28
N GLY A 94 13.08 5.79 -5.25
CA GLY A 94 13.00 6.82 -6.30
C GLY A 94 11.76 7.74 -6.22
N TYR A 95 10.94 7.62 -5.17
CA TYR A 95 9.95 8.66 -4.82
C TYR A 95 10.54 9.59 -3.76
N SER A 96 10.66 10.88 -4.10
CA SER A 96 11.31 11.87 -3.24
C SER A 96 10.43 12.37 -2.10
N GLU A 97 11.09 12.83 -1.03
CA GLU A 97 10.45 13.63 0.01
C GLU A 97 9.78 14.88 -0.58
N ALA A 98 10.47 15.60 -1.48
CA ALA A 98 9.94 16.82 -2.09
C ALA A 98 8.62 16.56 -2.83
N GLU A 99 8.46 15.41 -3.48
CA GLU A 99 7.20 15.00 -4.08
C GLU A 99 6.14 14.67 -3.02
N LYS A 100 6.50 13.92 -1.97
CA LYS A 100 5.62 13.54 -0.85
C LYS A 100 5.04 14.79 -0.16
N ASN A 101 5.91 15.69 0.29
CA ASN A 101 5.54 16.85 1.12
C ASN A 101 4.52 17.74 0.43
N LEU A 102 4.66 17.91 -0.89
CA LEU A 102 3.74 18.72 -1.68
C LEU A 102 2.31 18.16 -1.68
N ARG A 103 2.12 16.85 -1.87
CA ARG A 103 0.75 16.27 -1.89
C ARG A 103 0.09 16.31 -0.52
N VAL A 104 0.88 16.20 0.55
CA VAL A 104 0.38 16.35 1.93
C VAL A 104 -0.07 17.79 2.17
N ALA A 105 0.78 18.77 1.84
CA ALA A 105 0.45 20.19 1.99
C ALA A 105 -0.75 20.62 1.14
N LEU A 106 -0.89 20.10 -0.09
CA LEU A 106 -2.08 20.31 -0.93
C LEU A 106 -3.35 19.72 -0.30
N ASN A 107 -3.30 18.47 0.20
CA ASN A 107 -4.46 17.88 0.90
C ASN A 107 -4.83 18.64 2.17
N LEU A 108 -3.86 19.13 2.94
CA LEU A 108 -4.10 19.92 4.15
C LEU A 108 -4.75 21.27 3.79
N ARG A 109 -4.24 21.94 2.76
CA ARG A 109 -4.84 23.16 2.22
C ARG A 109 -6.28 22.94 1.79
N ASP A 110 -6.55 21.85 1.07
CA ASP A 110 -7.90 21.54 0.59
C ASP A 110 -8.85 21.19 1.75
N PHE A 111 -8.40 20.46 2.79
CA PHE A 111 -9.20 20.26 4.00
C PHE A 111 -9.54 21.58 4.71
N LEU A 112 -8.55 22.44 4.93
CA LEU A 112 -8.74 23.74 5.58
C LEU A 112 -9.73 24.62 4.81
N LEU A 113 -9.53 24.80 3.50
CA LEU A 113 -10.35 25.69 2.67
C LEU A 113 -11.75 25.13 2.32
N THR A 114 -11.99 23.82 2.45
CA THR A 114 -13.30 23.23 2.12
C THR A 114 -14.13 22.81 3.35
N LEU A 115 -13.50 22.64 4.52
CA LEU A 115 -14.16 22.19 5.74
C LEU A 115 -14.18 23.24 6.86
N THR A 116 -13.54 24.40 6.71
CA THR A 116 -13.46 25.44 7.76
C THR A 116 -13.74 26.85 7.24
N ASP A 117 -13.90 27.81 8.14
CA ASP A 117 -14.01 29.25 7.87
C ASP A 117 -12.66 30.01 7.90
N ILE A 118 -11.53 29.30 7.75
CA ILE A 118 -10.19 29.91 7.67
C ILE A 118 -10.12 31.01 6.60
N ASP A 119 -9.38 32.08 6.87
CA ASP A 119 -9.25 33.20 5.93
C ASP A 119 -8.48 32.76 4.67
N THR A 120 -7.21 32.40 4.85
CA THR A 120 -6.31 32.09 3.75
C THR A 120 -5.34 30.96 4.09
N VAL A 121 -5.03 30.12 3.10
CA VAL A 121 -3.94 29.13 3.17
C VAL A 121 -2.91 29.44 2.09
N TYR A 122 -1.78 29.97 2.52
CA TYR A 122 -0.61 30.24 1.67
C TYR A 122 0.24 28.98 1.50
N MET A 123 1.06 28.94 0.45
CA MET A 123 2.02 27.86 0.22
C MET A 123 3.35 28.40 -0.31
N SER A 124 4.48 27.83 0.10
CA SER A 124 5.79 28.18 -0.49
C SER A 124 5.93 27.74 -1.94
N ARG A 125 5.32 26.60 -2.29
CA ARG A 125 5.22 26.05 -3.66
C ARG A 125 3.96 25.22 -3.83
N THR A 126 3.49 25.10 -5.06
CA THR A 126 2.26 24.39 -5.46
C THR A 126 2.48 23.32 -6.53
N ASN A 127 3.70 23.20 -7.09
CA ASN A 127 4.07 22.16 -8.08
C ASN A 127 5.50 21.62 -7.89
N ASP A 128 5.86 20.59 -8.69
CA ASP A 128 7.16 19.91 -8.66
C ASP A 128 8.23 20.57 -9.54
N GLN A 129 7.92 21.66 -10.25
CA GLN A 129 8.87 22.37 -11.12
C GLN A 129 9.50 23.56 -10.39
N GLN A 130 8.73 24.18 -9.48
CA GLN A 130 9.16 25.24 -8.60
C GLN A 130 10.38 24.85 -7.75
N TYR A 131 11.31 25.80 -7.67
CA TYR A 131 12.48 25.76 -6.80
C TYR A 131 12.41 26.96 -5.86
N VAL A 132 12.47 26.70 -4.55
CA VAL A 132 12.26 27.71 -3.50
C VAL A 132 13.26 27.47 -2.38
N THR A 133 14.19 28.40 -2.18
CA THR A 133 15.23 28.32 -1.13
C THR A 133 14.64 28.48 0.26
N LEU A 134 15.40 28.14 1.30
CA LEU A 134 14.97 28.30 2.69
C LEU A 134 14.55 29.76 3.00
N SER A 135 15.33 30.74 2.56
CA SER A 135 15.02 32.17 2.78
C SER A 135 13.82 32.63 1.95
N GLN A 136 13.64 32.14 0.72
CA GLN A 136 12.45 32.48 -0.07
C GLN A 136 11.13 32.00 0.58
N ARG A 137 11.16 30.95 1.40
CA ARG A 137 10.00 30.46 2.15
C ARG A 137 9.66 31.41 3.31
N THR A 138 10.66 31.79 4.09
CA THR A 138 10.49 32.68 5.25
C THR A 138 10.22 34.12 4.84
N ASP A 139 10.96 34.66 3.85
CA ASP A 139 10.73 35.98 3.25
C ASP A 139 9.31 36.15 2.68
N LEU A 140 8.72 35.07 2.15
CA LEU A 140 7.36 35.10 1.63
C LEU A 140 6.33 35.09 2.76
N ALA A 141 6.45 34.18 3.74
CA ALA A 141 5.57 34.14 4.91
C ALA A 141 5.59 35.46 5.71
N ASN A 142 6.78 36.01 5.96
CA ASN A 142 6.97 37.28 6.65
C ASN A 142 6.35 38.46 5.90
N ARG A 143 6.49 38.49 4.57
CA ARG A 143 5.93 39.54 3.69
C ARG A 143 4.41 39.48 3.61
N LEU A 144 3.83 38.28 3.65
CA LEU A 144 2.39 38.07 3.71
C LEU A 144 1.81 38.40 5.09
N GLY A 145 2.66 38.50 6.13
CA GLY A 145 2.23 38.75 7.50
C GLY A 145 1.54 37.55 8.14
N ALA A 146 1.84 36.33 7.64
CA ALA A 146 1.04 35.13 7.93
C ALA A 146 0.95 34.82 9.43
N SER A 147 -0.23 34.42 9.90
CA SER A 147 -0.49 34.17 11.33
C SER A 147 0.17 32.89 11.87
N TRP A 148 0.58 31.97 11.00
CA TRP A 148 1.23 30.70 11.36
C TRP A 148 2.12 30.14 10.26
N TYR A 149 3.13 29.34 10.61
CA TYR A 149 4.01 28.65 9.67
C TYR A 149 4.20 27.16 10.01
N HIS A 150 3.72 26.27 9.15
CA HIS A 150 3.89 24.82 9.30
C HIS A 150 4.74 24.25 8.15
N SER A 151 5.95 23.76 8.49
CA SER A 151 6.84 23.08 7.53
C SER A 151 6.58 21.57 7.53
N ILE A 152 6.34 21.00 6.36
CA ILE A 152 5.92 19.61 6.18
C ILE A 152 7.04 18.81 5.54
N HIS A 153 7.51 17.77 6.23
CA HIS A 153 8.73 17.01 5.95
C HIS A 153 8.57 15.49 6.17
N SER A 154 9.58 14.70 5.79
CA SER A 154 9.77 13.31 6.23
C SER A 154 11.25 12.98 6.28
N ASP A 155 11.72 12.31 7.34
CA ASP A 155 13.14 12.25 7.70
C ASP A 155 13.94 11.18 6.92
N ALA A 156 15.26 11.14 7.10
CA ALA A 156 16.17 10.14 6.55
C ALA A 156 16.99 9.45 7.66
N SER A 157 17.02 8.12 7.64
CA SER A 157 17.94 7.32 8.47
C SER A 157 18.27 5.98 7.81
N ALA A 158 18.95 5.07 8.51
CA ALA A 158 19.21 3.72 8.02
C ALA A 158 17.87 2.97 7.75
N PRO A 159 17.77 2.12 6.70
CA PRO A 159 16.50 1.62 6.17
C PRO A 159 15.58 0.89 7.16
N GLN A 160 16.13 0.30 8.23
CA GLN A 160 15.38 -0.41 9.26
C GLN A 160 14.63 0.50 10.24
N TYR A 161 15.01 1.77 10.34
CA TYR A 161 14.37 2.73 11.25
C TYR A 161 13.18 3.42 10.59
N ASN A 162 12.19 3.81 11.42
CA ASN A 162 11.09 4.68 11.03
C ASN A 162 10.51 5.35 12.28
N SER A 163 10.27 6.65 12.24
CA SER A 163 9.62 7.37 13.36
C SER A 163 9.07 8.72 12.92
N THR A 164 7.99 9.17 13.57
CA THR A 164 7.60 10.58 13.54
C THR A 164 8.51 11.45 14.43
N LEU A 165 8.59 12.74 14.14
CA LEU A 165 9.23 13.76 14.99
C LEU A 165 8.57 15.12 14.70
N LEU A 166 8.38 15.94 15.74
CA LEU A 166 7.97 17.34 15.61
C LEU A 166 9.08 18.25 16.14
N LEU A 167 9.43 19.31 15.40
CA LEU A 167 10.49 20.26 15.71
C LEU A 167 9.99 21.70 15.74
N TRP A 168 9.90 22.28 16.93
CA TRP A 168 9.50 23.68 17.16
C TRP A 168 10.71 24.57 17.43
N GLY A 169 10.60 25.87 17.12
CA GLY A 169 11.70 26.82 17.27
C GLY A 169 12.07 27.06 18.74
N GLN A 170 13.35 26.84 19.09
CA GLN A 170 13.82 26.99 20.47
C GLN A 170 15.11 27.84 20.54
N TYR A 171 15.24 28.74 21.51
CA TYR A 171 16.50 29.42 21.79
C TYR A 171 17.47 28.53 22.57
N ARG A 172 18.76 28.84 22.53
CA ARG A 172 19.84 28.07 23.19
C ARG A 172 19.70 27.98 24.72
N ASP A 173 18.98 28.91 25.33
CA ASP A 173 18.64 28.89 26.76
C ASP A 173 17.45 27.96 27.11
N GLY A 174 16.92 27.23 26.13
CA GLY A 174 15.85 26.25 26.28
C GLY A 174 14.44 26.82 26.10
N ARG A 175 14.28 28.15 26.04
CA ARG A 175 12.98 28.80 25.83
C ARG A 175 12.46 28.59 24.40
N GLU A 176 11.15 28.55 24.24
CA GLU A 176 10.50 28.60 22.92
C GLU A 176 10.75 29.95 22.24
N LYS A 177 10.81 29.94 20.90
CA LYS A 177 10.84 31.14 20.07
C LYS A 177 9.64 32.03 20.36
N VAL A 178 9.86 33.34 20.38
CA VAL A 178 8.81 34.37 20.37
C VAL A 178 8.51 34.78 18.92
N PRO A 179 7.24 34.90 18.49
CA PRO A 179 6.02 34.56 19.23
C PRO A 179 5.83 33.05 19.40
N ASN A 180 5.42 32.66 20.61
CA ASN A 180 5.23 31.27 21.03
C ASN A 180 4.00 30.63 20.38
N GLY A 181 4.00 29.30 20.28
CA GLY A 181 2.85 28.50 19.88
C GLY A 181 3.24 27.18 19.22
N GLY A 182 4.35 27.18 18.47
CA GLY A 182 4.82 26.03 17.71
C GLY A 182 5.08 24.79 18.57
N ARG A 183 5.48 24.97 19.84
CA ARG A 183 5.56 23.87 20.81
C ARG A 183 4.19 23.27 21.11
N ALA A 184 3.21 24.10 21.43
CA ALA A 184 1.88 23.62 21.81
C ALA A 184 1.14 22.97 20.62
N MET A 185 1.37 23.45 19.39
CA MET A 185 0.94 22.76 18.17
C MET A 185 1.68 21.42 18.00
N SER A 186 3.01 21.40 18.15
CA SER A 186 3.84 20.18 18.05
C SER A 186 3.45 19.09 19.06
N ASP A 187 3.24 19.47 20.33
CA ASP A 187 2.83 18.58 21.42
C ASP A 187 1.43 17.99 21.17
N ILE A 188 0.56 18.69 20.42
CA ILE A 188 -0.74 18.17 19.94
C ILE A 188 -0.57 17.27 18.70
N MET A 189 0.24 17.72 17.74
CA MET A 189 0.36 17.12 16.40
C MET A 189 1.08 15.78 16.45
N VAL A 190 2.06 15.62 17.35
CA VAL A 190 2.83 14.36 17.44
C VAL A 190 1.95 13.16 17.82
N ASP A 191 0.97 13.29 18.71
CA ASP A 191 0.03 12.18 19.03
C ASP A 191 -0.75 11.75 17.79
N LEU A 192 -1.41 12.71 17.13
CA LEU A 192 -2.31 12.44 16.00
C LEU A 192 -1.54 11.92 14.79
N LEU A 193 -0.35 12.47 14.51
CA LEU A 193 0.54 12.03 13.44
C LEU A 193 1.07 10.62 13.72
N THR A 194 1.58 10.34 14.93
CA THR A 194 2.12 9.02 15.29
C THR A 194 1.07 7.93 15.17
N ARG A 195 -0.15 8.21 15.65
CA ARG A 195 -1.30 7.29 15.56
C ARG A 195 -1.80 7.11 14.13
N GLY A 196 -1.78 8.16 13.30
CA GLY A 196 -2.16 8.08 11.88
C GLY A 196 -1.15 7.30 11.04
N MET A 197 0.14 7.58 11.21
CA MET A 197 1.23 6.94 10.47
C MET A 197 1.55 5.52 10.97
N ARG A 198 1.04 5.12 12.15
CA ARG A 198 1.15 3.77 12.76
C ARG A 198 2.60 3.29 12.97
N ILE A 199 3.47 4.22 13.35
CA ILE A 199 4.92 4.01 13.57
C ILE A 199 5.35 4.60 14.92
N PRO A 200 6.57 4.29 15.42
CA PRO A 200 7.12 4.94 16.62
C PRO A 200 7.28 6.46 16.47
N THR A 201 7.60 7.13 17.58
CA THR A 201 7.89 8.57 17.59
C THR A 201 9.15 8.88 18.38
N ARG A 202 9.87 9.94 17.98
CA ARG A 202 10.89 10.62 18.79
C ARG A 202 10.30 11.74 19.65
N GLY A 203 9.01 12.05 19.51
CA GLY A 203 8.30 13.08 20.27
C GLY A 203 8.26 14.45 19.61
N SER A 204 7.97 15.46 20.42
CA SER A 204 8.01 16.89 20.08
C SER A 204 9.20 17.51 20.83
N ILE A 205 10.13 18.11 20.11
CA ILE A 205 11.43 18.56 20.65
C ILE A 205 11.74 19.96 20.11
N GLY A 206 12.29 20.83 20.97
CA GLY A 206 12.82 22.11 20.51
C GLY A 206 14.04 21.88 19.61
N ASP A 207 14.05 22.46 18.41
CA ASP A 207 15.05 22.17 17.39
C ASP A 207 16.49 22.39 17.87
N CYS A 208 16.68 23.35 18.75
CA CYS A 208 17.97 23.69 19.35
C CYS A 208 18.47 22.67 20.37
N SER A 209 17.57 21.96 21.07
CA SER A 209 17.90 20.80 21.90
C SER A 209 18.13 19.54 21.06
N PHE A 210 17.44 19.40 19.93
CA PHE A 210 17.58 18.25 19.03
C PHE A 210 18.93 18.27 18.27
N TYR A 211 19.32 19.42 17.72
CA TYR A 211 20.57 19.56 16.96
C TYR A 211 21.75 20.12 17.77
N GLY A 212 21.53 20.62 18.99
CA GLY A 212 22.57 21.14 19.89
C GLY A 212 23.18 22.46 19.44
N CYS A 213 22.45 23.58 19.54
CA CYS A 213 22.94 24.87 19.05
C CYS A 213 24.26 25.35 19.71
N THR A 214 25.20 25.76 18.86
CA THR A 214 26.38 26.55 19.24
C THR A 214 26.09 28.06 19.31
N PHE A 215 25.09 28.54 18.54
CA PHE A 215 24.63 29.93 18.48
C PHE A 215 23.26 30.11 19.18
N TYR A 216 22.69 31.32 19.16
CA TYR A 216 21.47 31.68 19.93
C TYR A 216 20.21 30.83 19.66
N GLY A 217 20.12 30.16 18.50
CA GLY A 217 18.91 29.42 18.06
C GLY A 217 17.79 30.34 17.57
N PRO A 218 16.67 29.81 17.03
CA PRO A 218 16.43 28.41 16.64
C PRO A 218 17.43 27.82 15.64
N TYR A 219 17.53 26.50 15.61
CA TYR A 219 18.47 25.81 14.73
C TYR A 219 18.00 25.84 13.26
N LEU A 220 16.76 25.43 13.01
CA LEU A 220 16.20 25.34 11.67
C LEU A 220 15.96 26.75 11.12
N HIS A 221 16.34 26.97 9.85
CA HIS A 221 16.16 28.26 9.18
C HIS A 221 14.69 28.70 9.16
N VAL A 222 13.78 27.77 8.85
CA VAL A 222 12.34 28.05 8.82
C VAL A 222 11.77 28.40 10.20
N ASN A 223 12.33 27.88 11.30
CA ASN A 223 11.96 28.31 12.63
C ASN A 223 12.55 29.67 12.99
N ARG A 224 13.83 29.92 12.66
CA ARG A 224 14.55 31.12 13.11
C ARG A 224 14.14 32.39 12.38
N GLU A 225 14.03 32.35 11.04
CA GLU A 225 13.83 33.57 10.25
C GLU A 225 12.34 33.94 10.07
N THR A 226 11.40 33.14 10.56
CA THR A 226 9.95 33.44 10.52
C THR A 226 9.52 34.35 11.67
N THR A 227 8.67 35.34 11.39
CA THR A 227 8.20 36.31 12.41
C THR A 227 6.94 35.87 13.16
N MET A 228 6.30 34.78 12.74
CA MET A 228 5.13 34.14 13.36
C MET A 228 5.50 32.83 14.08
N PRO A 229 4.60 32.21 14.87
CA PRO A 229 4.86 30.91 15.48
C PRO A 229 5.07 29.84 14.41
N SER A 230 5.93 28.86 14.70
CA SER A 230 6.39 27.90 13.70
C SER A 230 6.76 26.52 14.23
N GLU A 231 6.44 25.49 13.45
CA GLU A 231 6.92 24.12 13.63
C GLU A 231 7.23 23.41 12.31
N LEU A 232 8.01 22.33 12.41
CA LEU A 232 8.31 21.39 11.34
C LEU A 232 7.87 19.97 11.75
N SER A 233 7.17 19.26 10.86
CA SER A 233 6.67 17.89 11.11
C SER A 233 7.32 16.85 10.20
N GLU A 234 8.02 15.89 10.80
CA GLU A 234 8.60 14.72 10.15
C GLU A 234 7.64 13.52 10.20
N ALA A 235 7.01 13.19 9.07
CA ALA A 235 6.02 12.13 8.99
C ALA A 235 6.63 10.78 8.54
N GLY A 236 7.41 10.16 9.42
CA GLY A 236 8.15 8.93 9.12
C GLY A 236 9.36 9.18 8.22
N MET A 237 10.10 8.11 7.88
CA MET A 237 11.37 8.19 7.16
C MET A 237 11.26 7.78 5.68
N HIS A 238 11.60 8.65 4.73
CA HIS A 238 11.51 8.34 3.29
C HIS A 238 12.58 7.35 2.79
N THR A 239 13.61 7.07 3.61
CA THR A 239 14.59 6.01 3.37
C THR A 239 14.14 4.63 3.88
N ASN A 240 13.06 4.56 4.68
CA ASN A 240 12.50 3.28 5.12
C ASN A 240 11.74 2.61 3.96
N PRO A 241 12.03 1.34 3.62
CA PRO A 241 11.40 0.65 2.49
C PRO A 241 9.87 0.60 2.57
N ARG A 242 9.30 0.34 3.75
CA ARG A 242 7.85 0.27 3.94
C ARG A 242 7.21 1.66 3.85
N GLN A 243 7.83 2.64 4.49
CA GLN A 243 7.32 4.02 4.48
C GLN A 243 7.37 4.64 3.09
N ASN A 244 8.43 4.41 2.30
CA ASN A 244 8.54 4.99 0.96
C ASN A 244 7.43 4.46 0.02
N GLN A 245 7.10 3.17 0.11
CA GLN A 245 6.00 2.55 -0.64
C GLN A 245 4.61 3.08 -0.22
N LEU A 246 4.39 3.33 1.08
CA LEU A 246 3.18 3.98 1.57
C LEU A 246 3.12 5.46 1.13
N ASN A 247 4.24 6.18 1.21
CA ASN A 247 4.34 7.57 0.76
C ASN A 247 4.02 7.74 -0.73
N MET A 248 4.22 6.72 -1.58
CA MET A 248 3.81 6.77 -2.99
C MET A 248 2.27 6.85 -3.15
N ASN A 249 1.49 6.11 -2.35
CA ASN A 249 0.02 6.07 -2.43
C ASN A 249 -0.62 7.45 -2.18
N ALA A 250 -1.67 7.78 -2.93
CA ALA A 250 -2.32 9.10 -2.85
C ALA A 250 -3.05 9.31 -1.51
N GLU A 251 -3.85 8.34 -1.08
CA GLU A 251 -4.67 8.43 0.11
C GLU A 251 -3.87 8.34 1.41
N TRP A 252 -2.71 7.71 1.43
CA TRP A 252 -1.79 7.74 2.58
C TRP A 252 -1.35 9.18 2.90
N LYS A 253 -1.00 9.96 1.87
CA LYS A 253 -0.63 11.38 2.02
C LYS A 253 -1.84 12.26 2.39
N ARG A 254 -3.06 11.83 2.04
CA ARG A 254 -4.31 12.45 2.50
C ARG A 254 -4.62 12.12 3.96
N LEU A 255 -4.36 10.89 4.40
CA LEU A 255 -4.47 10.46 5.80
C LEU A 255 -3.50 11.25 6.68
N GLU A 256 -2.24 11.39 6.27
CA GLU A 256 -1.24 12.24 6.92
C GLU A 256 -1.75 13.68 7.08
N ALA A 257 -2.18 14.31 5.98
CA ALA A 257 -2.76 15.66 5.99
C ALA A 257 -3.99 15.79 6.90
N LYS A 258 -4.82 14.74 7.02
CA LYS A 258 -5.98 14.72 7.90
C LYS A 258 -5.58 14.70 9.39
N THR A 259 -4.40 14.16 9.74
CA THR A 259 -3.86 14.29 11.12
C THR A 259 -3.45 15.73 11.42
N PHE A 260 -2.79 16.43 10.49
CA PHE A 260 -2.43 17.84 10.64
C PHE A 260 -3.68 18.73 10.76
N PHE A 261 -4.69 18.49 9.91
CA PHE A 261 -5.98 19.16 9.97
C PHE A 261 -6.64 19.03 11.37
N TRP A 262 -6.72 17.80 11.90
CA TRP A 262 -7.23 17.57 13.26
C TRP A 262 -6.38 18.18 14.37
N SER A 263 -5.07 18.34 14.13
CA SER A 263 -4.15 18.99 15.08
C SER A 263 -4.42 20.49 15.17
N ILE A 264 -4.61 21.17 14.03
CA ILE A 264 -4.98 22.59 13.96
C ILE A 264 -6.33 22.82 14.66
N LEU A 265 -7.37 22.03 14.34
CA LEU A 265 -8.66 22.17 15.02
C LEU A 265 -8.54 21.99 16.54
N LYS A 266 -7.78 20.98 17.00
CA LYS A 266 -7.54 20.72 18.43
C LYS A 266 -6.73 21.84 19.11
N PHE A 267 -5.78 22.46 18.41
CA PHE A 267 -5.03 23.63 18.90
C PHE A 267 -5.94 24.85 19.11
N HIS A 268 -6.81 25.16 18.14
CA HIS A 268 -7.84 26.20 18.27
C HIS A 268 -9.03 25.79 19.18
N ARG A 269 -9.00 24.58 19.77
CA ARG A 269 -10.06 24.00 20.62
C ARG A 269 -11.41 23.83 19.92
N LEU A 270 -11.40 23.73 18.59
CA LEU A 270 -12.58 23.55 17.76
C LEU A 270 -12.99 22.06 17.70
N PRO A 271 -14.30 21.75 17.60
CA PRO A 271 -14.75 20.38 17.39
C PRO A 271 -14.30 19.90 16.01
N ARG A 272 -13.67 18.72 15.93
CA ARG A 272 -13.41 18.09 14.62
C ARG A 272 -14.70 17.46 14.06
N PRO A 273 -14.89 17.41 12.73
CA PRO A 273 -15.95 16.62 12.12
C PRO A 273 -15.78 15.13 12.44
N PHE A 274 -16.88 14.36 12.37
CA PHE A 274 -16.90 12.90 12.54
C PHE A 274 -15.81 12.21 11.71
N ALA A 275 -15.17 11.19 12.28
CA ALA A 275 -13.96 10.60 11.72
C ALA A 275 -14.19 10.06 10.31
N GLY A 276 -15.24 9.24 10.17
CA GLY A 276 -15.74 8.70 8.90
C GLY A 276 -14.71 7.96 8.07
N THR A 277 -13.58 7.55 8.65
CA THR A 277 -12.44 6.98 7.91
C THR A 277 -12.16 5.56 8.36
N CYS A 278 -12.10 4.66 7.38
CA CYS A 278 -11.58 3.31 7.52
C CYS A 278 -10.38 3.15 6.61
N ALA A 279 -9.28 2.61 7.11
CA ALA A 279 -8.06 2.39 6.34
C ALA A 279 -7.31 1.15 6.84
N GLY A 280 -6.41 0.60 6.01
CA GLY A 280 -5.61 -0.55 6.43
C GLY A 280 -4.78 -1.13 5.29
N ILE A 281 -4.09 -2.22 5.61
CA ILE A 281 -3.26 -2.98 4.68
C ILE A 281 -3.94 -4.31 4.38
N ILE A 282 -4.12 -4.63 3.10
CA ILE A 282 -4.39 -5.98 2.61
C ILE A 282 -3.03 -6.65 2.37
N TYR A 283 -2.83 -7.86 2.87
CA TYR A 283 -1.56 -8.59 2.80
C TYR A 283 -1.76 -10.10 2.68
N ASP A 284 -0.75 -10.82 2.17
CA ASP A 284 -0.72 -12.29 2.16
C ASP A 284 -0.42 -12.83 3.56
N ALA A 285 -1.29 -13.70 4.05
CA ALA A 285 -1.26 -14.17 5.43
C ALA A 285 0.03 -14.93 5.80
N GLU A 286 0.70 -15.56 4.83
CA GLU A 286 1.92 -16.35 5.08
C GLU A 286 3.21 -15.52 5.06
N SER A 287 3.43 -14.78 3.98
CA SER A 287 4.65 -14.04 3.66
C SER A 287 4.65 -12.63 4.25
N ARG A 288 3.48 -12.13 4.68
CA ARG A 288 3.24 -10.77 5.16
C ARG A 288 3.47 -9.68 4.10
N VAL A 289 3.67 -10.04 2.83
CA VAL A 289 3.79 -9.11 1.71
C VAL A 289 2.43 -8.45 1.46
N PRO A 290 2.33 -7.10 1.35
CA PRO A 290 1.10 -6.42 1.01
C PRO A 290 0.56 -6.84 -0.37
N ILE A 291 -0.76 -6.87 -0.56
CA ILE A 291 -1.37 -7.31 -1.83
C ILE A 291 -1.77 -6.09 -2.66
N ASN A 292 -1.12 -5.94 -3.80
CA ASN A 292 -1.48 -5.02 -4.88
C ASN A 292 -2.74 -5.51 -5.64
N GLY A 293 -3.55 -4.59 -6.17
CA GLY A 293 -4.77 -4.94 -6.94
C GLY A 293 -5.89 -5.61 -6.14
N ALA A 294 -5.83 -5.60 -4.81
CA ALA A 294 -6.89 -6.14 -3.96
C ALA A 294 -8.12 -5.22 -3.99
N HIS A 295 -9.28 -5.77 -4.35
CA HIS A 295 -10.55 -5.05 -4.28
C HIS A 295 -11.11 -5.15 -2.86
N VAL A 296 -11.21 -4.00 -2.20
CA VAL A 296 -11.86 -3.84 -0.90
C VAL A 296 -13.22 -3.19 -1.13
N ARG A 297 -14.30 -3.81 -0.65
CA ARG A 297 -15.64 -3.20 -0.65
C ARG A 297 -16.13 -3.06 0.79
N LEU A 298 -16.48 -1.84 1.19
CA LEU A 298 -16.98 -1.49 2.52
C LEU A 298 -18.37 -0.87 2.39
N GLY A 299 -19.39 -1.61 2.83
CA GLY A 299 -20.79 -1.25 2.58
C GLY A 299 -21.09 -1.17 1.08
N ASN A 300 -21.39 0.04 0.59
CA ASN A 300 -21.69 0.32 -0.82
C ASN A 300 -20.52 0.96 -1.60
N ARG A 301 -19.32 1.05 -1.03
CA ARG A 301 -18.14 1.67 -1.65
C ARG A 301 -17.06 0.65 -1.96
N GLU A 302 -16.35 0.82 -3.07
CA GLU A 302 -15.18 0.02 -3.42
C GLU A 302 -13.91 0.88 -3.46
N TYR A 303 -12.77 0.25 -3.17
CA TYR A 303 -11.41 0.75 -3.36
C TYR A 303 -10.58 -0.41 -3.93
N VAL A 304 -9.56 -0.11 -4.73
CA VAL A 304 -8.61 -1.10 -5.26
C VAL A 304 -7.20 -0.67 -4.85
N THR A 305 -6.46 -1.55 -4.17
CA THR A 305 -5.07 -1.24 -3.79
C THR A 305 -4.19 -1.06 -5.04
N ASP A 306 -3.18 -0.21 -4.96
CA ASP A 306 -2.33 0.12 -6.11
C ASP A 306 -1.75 -1.11 -6.80
N THR A 307 -1.50 -0.99 -8.10
CA THR A 307 -0.84 -2.01 -8.93
C THR A 307 0.46 -1.46 -9.54
N PHE A 308 1.18 -2.33 -10.24
CA PHE A 308 2.30 -1.90 -11.08
C PHE A 308 1.85 -0.86 -12.11
N GLU A 309 0.71 -1.10 -12.77
CA GLU A 309 0.11 -0.26 -13.80
C GLU A 309 -0.44 1.06 -13.24
N SER A 310 -1.03 1.08 -12.03
CA SER A 310 -1.49 2.35 -11.42
C SER A 310 -0.31 3.21 -10.97
N LEU A 311 0.70 2.61 -10.34
CA LEU A 311 1.68 3.34 -9.54
C LEU A 311 3.13 2.88 -9.76
N PHE A 312 3.45 1.59 -9.56
CA PHE A 312 4.84 1.21 -9.32
C PHE A 312 5.76 1.19 -10.55
N HIS A 313 5.21 1.12 -11.78
CA HIS A 313 5.96 1.27 -13.03
C HIS A 313 6.76 2.59 -13.15
N LYS A 314 6.41 3.60 -12.33
CA LYS A 314 7.09 4.91 -12.27
C LYS A 314 8.42 4.85 -11.52
N TYR A 315 8.66 3.76 -10.78
CA TYR A 315 9.74 3.62 -9.79
C TYR A 315 10.58 2.35 -10.02
N THR A 316 10.05 1.37 -10.75
CA THR A 316 10.76 0.15 -11.11
C THR A 316 10.19 -0.48 -12.39
N GLY A 317 10.97 -1.35 -13.03
CA GLY A 317 10.51 -2.22 -14.12
C GLY A 317 10.16 -3.66 -13.67
N ASP A 318 10.27 -3.93 -12.37
CA ASP A 318 9.98 -5.23 -11.73
C ASP A 318 8.58 -5.16 -11.08
N PRO A 319 7.57 -5.88 -11.58
CA PRO A 319 6.19 -5.77 -11.11
C PRO A 319 6.00 -6.27 -9.68
N ASP A 320 6.85 -7.18 -9.21
CA ASP A 320 6.73 -7.83 -7.90
C ASP A 320 7.59 -7.18 -6.82
N LYS A 321 8.30 -6.10 -7.13
CA LYS A 321 9.24 -5.44 -6.21
C LYS A 321 8.61 -4.48 -5.20
N LEU A 322 7.49 -3.84 -5.54
CA LEU A 322 6.88 -2.78 -4.74
C LEU A 322 5.40 -3.08 -4.47
N HIS A 323 5.05 -3.19 -3.19
CA HIS A 323 3.68 -3.46 -2.73
C HIS A 323 3.31 -2.53 -1.57
N ASN A 324 2.28 -1.70 -1.76
CA ASN A 324 1.75 -0.91 -0.66
C ASN A 324 0.59 -1.64 0.06
N GLY A 325 -0.29 -2.32 -0.69
CA GLY A 325 -1.51 -2.97 -0.19
C GLY A 325 -2.45 -2.06 0.61
N PHE A 326 -2.27 -0.74 0.54
CA PHE A 326 -3.02 0.21 1.36
C PHE A 326 -4.37 0.52 0.73
N TYR A 327 -5.40 0.60 1.56
CA TYR A 327 -6.73 1.08 1.16
C TYR A 327 -7.24 2.15 2.13
N TYR A 328 -8.10 3.04 1.63
CA TYR A 328 -8.66 4.14 2.40
C TYR A 328 -10.08 4.50 1.94
N PHE A 329 -10.95 4.68 2.93
CA PHE A 329 -12.28 5.26 2.77
C PHE A 329 -12.40 6.47 3.71
N GLU A 330 -13.17 7.48 3.29
CA GLU A 330 -13.55 8.63 4.13
C GLU A 330 -15.03 8.98 3.97
N ASN A 331 -15.56 9.82 4.85
CA ASN A 331 -16.97 10.24 4.85
C ASN A 331 -17.96 9.04 4.98
N LEU A 332 -17.56 8.00 5.71
CA LEU A 332 -18.41 6.88 6.12
C LEU A 332 -19.34 7.30 7.27
N PRO A 333 -20.54 6.68 7.41
CA PRO A 333 -21.44 6.92 8.54
C PRO A 333 -21.01 6.18 9.81
N ASP A 334 -21.38 6.72 10.98
CA ASP A 334 -21.23 6.08 12.30
C ASP A 334 -22.12 4.82 12.38
N SER A 335 -21.49 3.65 12.15
CA SER A 335 -22.19 2.40 11.90
C SER A 335 -21.24 1.21 11.81
N THR A 336 -21.80 -0.01 11.95
CA THR A 336 -21.12 -1.24 11.52
C THR A 336 -21.44 -1.53 10.05
N LEU A 337 -20.40 -1.68 9.24
CA LEU A 337 -20.47 -1.96 7.81
C LEU A 337 -19.85 -3.33 7.52
N THR A 338 -20.45 -4.11 6.62
CA THR A 338 -19.81 -5.31 6.08
C THR A 338 -18.67 -4.89 5.14
N MET A 339 -17.48 -5.44 5.36
CA MET A 339 -16.35 -5.36 4.45
C MET A 339 -16.16 -6.71 3.76
N THR A 340 -15.98 -6.71 2.44
CA THR A 340 -15.62 -7.90 1.65
C THR A 340 -14.35 -7.61 0.86
N VAL A 341 -13.32 -8.43 1.02
CA VAL A 341 -12.01 -8.27 0.37
C VAL A 341 -11.78 -9.43 -0.61
N ARG A 342 -11.27 -9.15 -1.81
CA ARG A 342 -10.98 -10.16 -2.85
C ARG A 342 -9.72 -9.77 -3.64
N ALA A 343 -8.88 -10.75 -3.97
CA ALA A 343 -7.70 -10.57 -4.81
C ALA A 343 -7.44 -11.83 -5.67
N PRO A 344 -6.87 -11.72 -6.88
CA PRO A 344 -6.51 -12.88 -7.71
C PRO A 344 -5.48 -13.77 -7.01
N GLY A 345 -5.71 -15.09 -6.96
CA GLY A 345 -4.82 -16.05 -6.28
C GLY A 345 -5.04 -16.17 -4.76
N TYR A 346 -6.13 -15.61 -4.23
CA TYR A 346 -6.50 -15.64 -2.81
C TYR A 346 -7.96 -16.02 -2.63
N TYR A 347 -8.28 -16.62 -1.47
CA TYR A 347 -9.66 -16.70 -1.02
C TYR A 347 -10.18 -15.31 -0.61
N PRO A 348 -11.44 -14.96 -0.93
CA PRO A 348 -12.05 -13.74 -0.45
C PRO A 348 -12.38 -13.85 1.04
N ASP A 349 -12.29 -12.73 1.76
CA ASP A 349 -12.64 -12.62 3.18
C ASP A 349 -13.84 -11.67 3.36
N THR A 350 -14.59 -11.84 4.46
CA THR A 350 -15.78 -11.05 4.79
C THR A 350 -15.90 -10.85 6.31
N LEU A 351 -15.85 -9.59 6.73
CA LEU A 351 -15.83 -9.18 8.13
C LEU A 351 -16.72 -7.95 8.38
N THR A 352 -17.02 -7.67 9.65
CA THR A 352 -17.79 -6.49 10.08
C THR A 352 -16.88 -5.43 10.67
N VAL A 353 -16.92 -4.21 10.13
CA VAL A 353 -16.10 -3.07 10.57
C VAL A 353 -17.01 -2.01 11.20
N SER A 354 -16.79 -1.71 12.48
CA SER A 354 -17.51 -0.63 13.19
C SER A 354 -16.74 0.68 13.09
N VAL A 355 -17.27 1.63 12.31
CA VAL A 355 -16.69 2.96 12.12
C VAL A 355 -17.16 3.85 13.27
N VAL A 356 -16.23 4.24 14.15
CA VAL A 356 -16.52 4.98 15.39
C VAL A 356 -15.74 6.29 15.50
N ASP A 357 -16.25 7.29 16.22
CA ASP A 357 -15.65 8.63 16.26
C ASP A 357 -14.42 8.80 17.19
N THR A 358 -13.67 7.74 17.46
CA THR A 358 -12.48 7.83 18.34
C THR A 358 -11.24 8.32 17.59
N PHE A 359 -11.02 7.81 16.37
CA PHE A 359 -9.90 8.11 15.48
C PHE A 359 -10.20 7.55 14.07
N PHE A 360 -9.20 7.39 13.21
CA PHE A 360 -9.31 6.50 12.05
C PHE A 360 -9.60 5.06 12.52
N THR A 361 -10.55 4.38 11.88
CA THR A 361 -10.81 2.96 12.09
C THR A 361 -9.78 2.17 11.28
N PHE A 362 -8.79 1.58 11.94
CA PHE A 362 -7.79 0.77 11.26
C PHE A 362 -8.19 -0.71 11.21
N GLN A 363 -8.24 -1.28 10.01
CA GLN A 363 -8.56 -2.68 9.78
C GLN A 363 -7.65 -3.25 8.68
N ASP A 364 -6.55 -3.89 9.08
CA ASP A 364 -5.74 -4.68 8.16
C ASP A 364 -6.42 -6.06 7.93
N VAL A 365 -6.16 -6.69 6.79
CA VAL A 365 -6.74 -7.99 6.41
C VAL A 365 -5.65 -8.87 5.79
N GLY A 366 -5.45 -10.06 6.37
CA GLY A 366 -4.56 -11.09 5.84
C GLY A 366 -5.34 -12.09 5.00
N LEU A 367 -5.16 -12.10 3.69
CA LEU A 367 -5.79 -13.08 2.80
C LEU A 367 -4.96 -14.37 2.73
N VAL A 368 -5.63 -15.51 2.71
CA VAL A 368 -4.98 -16.82 2.48
C VAL A 368 -4.88 -17.06 0.97
N SER A 369 -3.65 -17.29 0.48
CA SER A 369 -3.43 -17.61 -0.93
C SER A 369 -3.97 -19.00 -1.29
N SER A 370 -4.77 -19.06 -2.35
CA SER A 370 -5.42 -20.26 -2.88
C SER A 370 -4.59 -21.02 -3.92
N ILE A 371 -3.31 -20.65 -4.09
CA ILE A 371 -2.36 -21.32 -4.99
C ILE A 371 -1.88 -22.62 -4.30
N PRO A 372 -1.78 -23.78 -4.99
CA PRO A 372 -1.32 -25.00 -4.35
C PRO A 372 0.11 -24.95 -3.78
N PRO A 373 0.42 -25.75 -2.75
CA PRO A 373 1.80 -26.10 -2.42
C PRO A 373 2.42 -26.95 -3.53
N ARG A 374 3.65 -26.60 -3.94
CA ARG A 374 4.50 -27.41 -4.81
C ARG A 374 5.92 -27.47 -4.29
N VAL A 375 6.72 -28.39 -4.82
CA VAL A 375 8.18 -28.37 -4.64
C VAL A 375 8.79 -27.27 -5.51
N ILE A 376 9.72 -26.50 -4.95
CA ILE A 376 10.55 -25.50 -5.66
C ILE A 376 11.88 -26.13 -6.09
N SER A 377 12.51 -26.92 -5.22
CA SER A 377 13.73 -27.67 -5.52
C SER A 377 13.94 -28.81 -4.54
N SER A 378 14.80 -29.76 -4.93
CA SER A 378 15.24 -30.87 -4.11
C SER A 378 16.77 -30.93 -4.00
N VAL A 379 17.27 -31.72 -3.05
CA VAL A 379 18.61 -32.30 -3.03
C VAL A 379 18.42 -33.80 -2.78
N PRO A 380 18.95 -34.70 -3.62
CA PRO A 380 19.56 -34.44 -4.92
C PRO A 380 18.58 -33.76 -5.91
N ASP A 381 19.13 -33.25 -7.02
CA ASP A 381 18.33 -32.89 -8.19
C ASP A 381 17.76 -34.15 -8.87
N SER A 382 16.61 -34.01 -9.53
CA SER A 382 15.94 -35.12 -10.22
C SER A 382 16.80 -35.69 -11.35
N GLY A 383 17.17 -36.96 -11.22
CA GLY A 383 18.03 -37.67 -12.17
C GLY A 383 19.53 -37.67 -11.82
N GLU A 384 19.92 -37.17 -10.65
CA GLU A 384 21.31 -37.31 -10.14
C GLU A 384 21.79 -38.77 -10.20
N GLN A 385 23.07 -38.97 -10.53
CA GLN A 385 23.66 -40.27 -10.83
C GLN A 385 24.68 -40.76 -9.78
N ARG A 386 25.14 -39.88 -8.88
CA ARG A 386 26.18 -40.19 -7.88
C ARG A 386 25.93 -39.52 -6.53
N PHE A 387 24.67 -39.47 -6.07
CA PHE A 387 24.34 -38.87 -4.79
C PHE A 387 25.03 -39.62 -3.62
N PRO A 388 25.72 -38.94 -2.67
CA PRO A 388 26.38 -39.62 -1.57
C PRO A 388 25.37 -40.35 -0.67
N GLY A 389 25.58 -41.63 -0.40
CA GLY A 389 24.60 -42.47 0.33
C GLY A 389 24.36 -42.09 1.80
N TRP A 390 25.20 -41.22 2.36
CA TRP A 390 25.10 -40.68 3.72
C TRP A 390 24.57 -39.24 3.78
N GLU A 391 24.33 -38.61 2.63
CA GLU A 391 23.83 -37.23 2.58
C GLU A 391 22.32 -37.14 2.76
N ASN A 392 21.87 -35.98 3.23
CA ASN A 392 20.47 -35.74 3.55
C ASN A 392 19.66 -35.39 2.29
N LEU A 393 18.49 -36.00 2.13
CA LEU A 393 17.55 -35.56 1.09
C LEU A 393 16.86 -34.27 1.59
N ILE A 394 16.84 -33.21 0.79
CA ILE A 394 16.26 -31.91 1.18
C ILE A 394 15.16 -31.55 0.18
N ILE A 395 13.94 -31.31 0.64
CA ILE A 395 12.81 -30.87 -0.20
C ILE A 395 12.39 -29.47 0.22
N ARG A 396 12.34 -28.52 -0.73
CA ARG A 396 11.94 -27.12 -0.49
C ARG A 396 10.58 -26.86 -1.13
N PHE A 397 9.62 -26.39 -0.34
CA PHE A 397 8.24 -26.15 -0.77
C PHE A 397 7.95 -24.66 -1.01
N SER A 398 6.95 -24.35 -1.83
CA SER A 398 6.49 -22.98 -2.08
C SER A 398 5.84 -22.30 -0.87
N ARG A 399 5.33 -23.07 0.09
CA ARG A 399 4.60 -22.60 1.28
C ARG A 399 4.79 -23.50 2.49
N LYS A 400 4.24 -23.09 3.64
CA LYS A 400 4.38 -23.84 4.90
C LYS A 400 3.56 -25.13 4.85
N MET A 401 4.22 -26.28 4.95
CA MET A 401 3.58 -27.58 4.86
C MET A 401 2.98 -28.05 6.19
N ASN A 402 1.93 -28.87 6.11
CA ASN A 402 1.50 -29.69 7.24
C ASN A 402 2.47 -30.87 7.35
N ALA A 403 3.39 -30.80 8.32
CA ALA A 403 4.48 -31.76 8.52
C ALA A 403 3.99 -33.22 8.50
N ALA A 404 3.07 -33.57 9.41
CA ALA A 404 2.51 -34.91 9.51
C ALA A 404 1.84 -35.37 8.19
N SER A 405 1.12 -34.49 7.50
CA SER A 405 0.47 -34.83 6.22
C SER A 405 1.46 -35.13 5.10
N VAL A 406 2.63 -34.48 5.08
CA VAL A 406 3.72 -34.78 4.14
C VAL A 406 4.41 -36.08 4.54
N GLU A 407 4.77 -36.24 5.81
CA GLU A 407 5.45 -37.42 6.36
C GLU A 407 4.66 -38.71 6.11
N THR A 408 3.34 -38.71 6.33
CA THR A 408 2.48 -39.87 6.03
C THR A 408 2.25 -40.10 4.54
N SER A 409 2.50 -39.09 3.70
CA SER A 409 2.35 -39.19 2.23
C SER A 409 3.65 -39.55 1.52
N LEU A 410 4.79 -39.47 2.21
CA LEU A 410 6.12 -39.74 1.66
C LEU A 410 6.39 -41.24 1.55
N ALA A 411 7.22 -41.64 0.58
CA ALA A 411 7.82 -42.96 0.50
C ALA A 411 9.19 -42.88 -0.18
N LEU A 412 10.05 -43.87 0.10
CA LEU A 412 11.31 -44.10 -0.60
C LEU A 412 11.35 -45.56 -1.07
N THR A 413 11.76 -45.77 -2.32
CA THR A 413 11.96 -47.10 -2.91
C THR A 413 13.37 -47.16 -3.53
N PRO A 414 14.24 -48.13 -3.18
CA PRO A 414 14.13 -49.09 -2.07
C PRO A 414 13.86 -48.45 -0.71
N GLN A 415 13.22 -49.19 0.20
CA GLN A 415 12.86 -48.69 1.52
C GLN A 415 14.09 -48.57 2.43
N ALA A 416 14.19 -47.44 3.14
CA ALA A 416 15.14 -47.19 4.22
C ALA A 416 14.39 -46.64 5.45
N GLU A 417 15.04 -46.57 6.62
CA GLU A 417 14.52 -45.79 7.75
C GLU A 417 14.70 -44.29 7.46
N LEU A 418 13.63 -43.51 7.64
CA LEU A 418 13.58 -42.09 7.36
C LEU A 418 13.34 -41.32 8.66
N ARG A 419 14.17 -40.31 8.95
CA ARG A 419 13.99 -39.40 10.09
C ARG A 419 13.77 -37.99 9.54
N PHE A 420 12.74 -37.30 10.01
CA PHE A 420 12.31 -36.02 9.44
C PHE A 420 12.68 -34.84 10.33
N THR A 421 13.29 -33.81 9.74
CA THR A 421 13.56 -32.52 10.39
C THR A 421 13.01 -31.39 9.53
N TRP A 422 12.16 -30.54 10.11
CA TRP A 422 11.58 -29.40 9.41
C TRP A 422 12.33 -28.09 9.74
N GLN A 423 12.50 -27.26 8.72
CA GLN A 423 13.17 -25.97 8.80
C GLN A 423 12.35 -24.88 8.08
N ASN A 424 12.70 -23.62 8.33
CA ASN A 424 12.08 -22.45 7.71
C ASN A 424 10.54 -22.46 7.80
N GLU A 425 10.00 -22.60 9.01
CA GLU A 425 8.54 -22.67 9.27
C GLU A 425 7.80 -23.73 8.43
N ASN A 426 8.33 -24.95 8.39
CA ASN A 426 7.85 -26.08 7.57
C ASN A 426 7.85 -25.84 6.05
N ARG A 427 8.68 -24.90 5.55
CA ARG A 427 8.92 -24.72 4.10
C ARG A 427 10.04 -25.61 3.56
N VAL A 428 10.85 -26.20 4.44
CA VAL A 428 11.96 -27.10 4.08
C VAL A 428 11.87 -28.37 4.92
N LEU A 429 11.81 -29.51 4.25
CA LEU A 429 11.94 -30.84 4.84
C LEU A 429 13.38 -31.33 4.62
N VAL A 430 14.01 -31.80 5.67
CA VAL A 430 15.26 -32.57 5.62
C VAL A 430 14.92 -34.01 6.02
N VAL A 431 15.21 -34.97 5.13
CA VAL A 431 15.06 -36.40 5.36
C VAL A 431 16.46 -36.97 5.60
N GLN A 432 16.71 -37.32 6.86
CA GLN A 432 17.86 -38.12 7.28
C GLN A 432 17.57 -39.60 7.01
N THR A 433 18.61 -40.34 6.63
CA THR A 433 18.56 -41.81 6.55
C THR A 433 19.84 -42.35 7.17
N ASP A 434 19.77 -43.51 7.84
CA ASP A 434 20.92 -44.00 8.60
C ASP A 434 22.09 -44.47 7.72
N THR A 435 21.81 -44.89 6.47
CA THR A 435 22.67 -44.89 5.26
C THR A 435 21.87 -45.51 4.10
N LEU A 436 21.92 -44.91 2.90
CA LEU A 436 21.39 -45.50 1.67
C LEU A 436 22.38 -46.51 1.06
N ALA A 437 21.86 -47.57 0.42
CA ALA A 437 22.67 -48.51 -0.34
C ALA A 437 23.39 -47.80 -1.49
N LEU A 438 24.63 -48.20 -1.76
CA LEU A 438 25.50 -47.57 -2.75
C LEU A 438 25.21 -48.06 -4.18
N GLU A 439 25.59 -47.26 -5.18
CA GLU A 439 25.39 -47.52 -6.62
C GLU A 439 23.96 -47.96 -7.00
N THR A 440 22.96 -47.55 -6.22
CA THR A 440 21.58 -48.04 -6.25
C THR A 440 20.64 -46.96 -6.75
N ASP A 441 19.70 -47.34 -7.63
CA ASP A 441 18.64 -46.45 -8.10
C ASP A 441 17.53 -46.33 -7.04
N TYR A 442 17.25 -45.10 -6.64
CA TYR A 442 16.23 -44.72 -5.66
C TYR A 442 15.15 -43.83 -6.30
N GLN A 443 13.95 -43.89 -5.73
CA GLN A 443 12.84 -43.00 -6.03
C GLN A 443 12.18 -42.58 -4.72
N LEU A 444 12.23 -41.28 -4.42
CA LEU A 444 11.41 -40.66 -3.37
C LEU A 444 10.10 -40.17 -4.00
N VAL A 445 8.97 -40.45 -3.36
CA VAL A 445 7.65 -39.98 -3.79
C VAL A 445 6.98 -39.25 -2.64
N ILE A 446 6.43 -38.06 -2.91
CA ILE A 446 5.49 -37.38 -2.00
C ILE A 446 4.13 -37.41 -2.68
N ARG A 447 3.24 -38.27 -2.18
CA ARG A 447 1.92 -38.49 -2.78
C ARG A 447 1.06 -37.22 -2.74
N ALA A 448 0.17 -37.10 -3.72
CA ALA A 448 -0.86 -36.06 -3.83
C ALA A 448 -1.62 -35.73 -2.54
N THR A 449 -1.76 -36.70 -1.63
CA THR A 449 -2.42 -36.57 -0.32
C THR A 449 -1.69 -35.66 0.68
N ALA A 450 -0.45 -35.26 0.39
CA ALA A 450 0.29 -34.26 1.15
C ALA A 450 -0.41 -32.89 1.11
N ARG A 451 -0.32 -32.12 2.20
CA ARG A 451 -1.04 -30.85 2.33
C ARG A 451 -0.22 -29.71 2.89
N ASP A 452 -0.61 -28.48 2.53
CA ASP A 452 -0.16 -27.28 3.25
C ASP A 452 -0.90 -27.08 4.58
N GLN A 453 -0.50 -26.06 5.35
CA GLN A 453 -1.14 -25.67 6.61
C GLN A 453 -2.62 -25.29 6.50
N TYR A 454 -3.12 -24.97 5.29
CA TYR A 454 -4.51 -24.59 5.02
C TYR A 454 -5.34 -25.76 4.41
N GLY A 455 -4.70 -26.90 4.16
CA GLY A 455 -5.34 -28.12 3.68
C GLY A 455 -5.35 -28.30 2.16
N HIS A 456 -4.71 -27.42 1.38
CA HIS A 456 -4.54 -27.62 -0.06
C HIS A 456 -3.72 -28.90 -0.34
N LEU A 457 -4.12 -29.69 -1.34
CA LEU A 457 -3.35 -30.86 -1.80
C LEU A 457 -2.08 -30.41 -2.56
N LEU A 458 -1.12 -31.33 -2.71
CA LEU A 458 0.12 -31.09 -3.45
C LEU A 458 -0.14 -30.88 -4.96
N ASP A 459 0.45 -29.82 -5.51
CA ASP A 459 0.80 -29.68 -6.92
C ASP A 459 2.18 -30.33 -7.10
N GLY A 460 2.17 -31.63 -7.38
CA GLY A 460 3.38 -32.46 -7.42
C GLY A 460 4.16 -32.35 -8.73
N ASN A 461 3.49 -31.97 -9.82
CA ASN A 461 4.07 -31.84 -11.16
C ASN A 461 4.49 -30.40 -11.51
N GLY A 462 4.00 -29.40 -10.77
CA GLY A 462 4.29 -27.98 -10.95
C GLY A 462 3.39 -27.24 -11.96
N ASP A 463 2.29 -27.83 -12.42
CA ASP A 463 1.40 -27.24 -13.44
C ASP A 463 0.39 -26.22 -12.87
N GLY A 464 0.26 -26.15 -11.54
CA GLY A 464 -0.63 -25.24 -10.82
C GLY A 464 -1.97 -25.86 -10.41
N VAL A 465 -2.23 -27.13 -10.72
CA VAL A 465 -3.38 -27.91 -10.24
C VAL A 465 -2.96 -28.74 -9.01
N ALA A 466 -3.83 -28.80 -8.01
CA ALA A 466 -3.61 -29.61 -6.81
C ALA A 466 -4.23 -31.01 -6.97
N GLY A 467 -3.48 -32.06 -6.67
CA GLY A 467 -3.96 -33.44 -6.76
C GLY A 467 -2.95 -34.47 -7.27
N ASP A 468 -1.68 -34.08 -7.49
CA ASP A 468 -0.66 -34.89 -8.16
C ASP A 468 0.56 -35.13 -7.26
N GLU A 469 1.28 -36.23 -7.50
CA GLU A 469 2.44 -36.62 -6.70
C GLU A 469 3.76 -36.03 -7.21
N PHE A 470 4.65 -35.66 -6.29
CA PHE A 470 6.02 -35.28 -6.61
C PHE A 470 6.90 -36.52 -6.59
N VAL A 471 7.66 -36.74 -7.67
CA VAL A 471 8.52 -37.91 -7.86
C VAL A 471 9.96 -37.48 -8.10
N LEU A 472 10.88 -37.95 -7.24
CA LEU A 472 12.30 -37.64 -7.26
C LEU A 472 13.11 -38.93 -7.47
N PRO A 473 13.46 -39.28 -8.73
CA PRO A 473 14.42 -40.34 -9.02
C PRO A 473 15.86 -39.84 -8.83
N PHE A 474 16.72 -40.67 -8.25
CA PHE A 474 18.17 -40.42 -8.14
C PHE A 474 18.93 -41.74 -7.99
N ARG A 475 20.23 -41.76 -8.28
CA ARG A 475 21.12 -42.90 -8.02
C ARG A 475 22.18 -42.51 -6.99
N THR A 476 22.46 -43.41 -6.06
CA THR A 476 23.57 -43.23 -5.12
C THR A 476 24.92 -43.48 -5.80
N GLY A 477 25.97 -42.81 -5.33
CA GLY A 477 27.34 -43.03 -5.77
C GLY A 477 27.96 -44.33 -5.25
N PRO A 478 29.19 -44.65 -5.69
CA PRO A 478 30.02 -45.67 -5.05
C PRO A 478 30.39 -45.27 -3.62
N ALA A 479 30.97 -46.21 -2.86
CA ALA A 479 31.58 -45.89 -1.57
C ALA A 479 32.65 -44.80 -1.75
N ASP A 480 32.70 -43.82 -0.85
CA ASP A 480 33.94 -43.07 -0.71
C ASP A 480 34.98 -43.97 -0.05
N LEU A 481 36.09 -44.16 -0.76
CA LEU A 481 37.24 -44.94 -0.35
C LEU A 481 38.50 -44.06 -0.24
N ALA A 482 38.36 -42.74 -0.42
CA ALA A 482 39.40 -41.78 -0.07
C ALA A 482 39.48 -41.70 1.47
N ALA A 483 40.66 -41.94 2.03
CA ALA A 483 40.90 -41.64 3.43
C ALA A 483 41.06 -40.11 3.57
N PRO A 484 40.33 -39.45 4.50
CA PRO A 484 40.38 -38.00 4.66
C PRO A 484 41.82 -37.57 5.00
N LYS A 485 42.34 -36.67 4.18
CA LYS A 485 43.74 -36.27 4.15
C LYS A 485 43.87 -34.89 4.78
N ILE A 486 44.85 -34.73 5.66
CA ILE A 486 45.16 -33.41 6.21
C ILE A 486 45.63 -32.49 5.07
N THR A 487 44.84 -31.45 4.79
CA THR A 487 45.09 -30.44 3.76
C THR A 487 45.93 -29.29 4.31
N GLU A 488 45.66 -28.89 5.55
CA GLU A 488 46.41 -27.86 6.27
C GLU A 488 46.61 -28.28 7.75
N LEU A 489 47.80 -27.98 8.29
CA LEU A 489 48.12 -28.14 9.70
C LEU A 489 48.80 -26.87 10.21
N PHE A 490 48.23 -26.23 11.21
CA PHE A 490 48.85 -25.11 11.91
C PHE A 490 48.96 -25.40 13.41
N PRO A 491 50.12 -25.23 14.06
CA PRO A 491 51.44 -24.99 13.44
C PRO A 491 51.89 -26.15 12.54
N ALA A 492 52.63 -25.85 11.47
CA ALA A 492 53.09 -26.87 10.53
C ALA A 492 54.08 -27.86 11.19
N PRO A 493 54.19 -29.11 10.70
CA PRO A 493 55.11 -30.09 11.28
C PRO A 493 56.55 -29.57 11.34
N ASN A 494 57.21 -29.75 12.48
CA ASN A 494 58.57 -29.26 12.78
C ASN A 494 58.73 -27.72 12.77
N SER A 495 57.65 -26.96 12.98
CA SER A 495 57.76 -25.51 13.20
C SER A 495 58.58 -25.16 14.44
N HIS A 496 59.55 -24.27 14.29
CA HIS A 496 60.32 -23.68 15.40
C HIS A 496 59.83 -22.26 15.70
N GLY A 497 59.98 -21.81 16.95
CA GLY A 497 59.57 -20.45 17.36
C GLY A 497 58.05 -20.26 17.55
N VAL A 498 57.29 -21.35 17.57
CA VAL A 498 55.86 -21.37 17.92
C VAL A 498 55.65 -20.82 19.34
N GLU A 499 54.60 -20.04 19.55
CA GLU A 499 54.23 -19.53 20.87
C GLU A 499 53.84 -20.66 21.85
N LEU A 500 53.81 -20.36 23.15
CA LEU A 500 53.55 -21.36 24.20
C LEU A 500 52.08 -21.82 24.32
N ARG A 501 51.16 -21.22 23.54
CA ARG A 501 49.71 -21.53 23.54
C ARG A 501 49.09 -21.35 22.14
N PRO A 502 49.59 -22.06 21.11
CA PRO A 502 49.10 -21.87 19.76
C PRO A 502 47.69 -22.46 19.63
N LEU A 503 46.85 -21.83 18.79
CA LEU A 503 45.64 -22.51 18.31
C LEU A 503 46.08 -23.61 17.34
N VAL A 504 45.74 -24.87 17.64
CA VAL A 504 46.02 -26.00 16.74
C VAL A 504 44.85 -26.15 15.77
N ASN A 505 45.09 -25.85 14.50
CA ASN A 505 44.13 -26.06 13.42
C ASN A 505 44.56 -27.28 12.60
N ILE A 506 43.59 -28.15 12.29
CA ILE A 506 43.74 -29.27 11.38
C ILE A 506 42.60 -29.17 10.37
N ALA A 507 42.92 -28.99 9.09
CA ALA A 507 41.95 -29.07 8.00
C ALA A 507 42.10 -30.41 7.28
N TYR A 508 40.98 -30.94 6.81
CA TYR A 508 40.90 -32.12 5.95
C TYR A 508 40.44 -31.69 4.55
N ASP A 509 40.38 -32.61 3.58
CA ASP A 509 39.76 -32.39 2.27
C ASP A 509 38.23 -32.53 2.28
#